data_AF-A0A5D3B8T7-F1
#
_entry.id   AF-A0A5D3B8T7-F1
#
_cell.length_a   1.000
_cell.length_b   1.000
_cell.length_c   1.000
_cell.angle_alpha   90.00
_cell.angle_beta   90.00
_cell.angle_gamma   90.00
#
_symmetry.space_group_name_H-M   'P 1'
#
loop_
_entity.id
_entity.type
_entity.pdbx_description
1 polymer ?
#
loop_
_entity_poly.entity_id
_entity_poly.type
_entity_poly.pdbx_seq_one_letter_code
_entity_poly.pdbx_strand_id
1 'polypeptide(L)'
;MIDDKSVEAQSHEIQKIVHEIISEGMPLDDQFQVTVIIDKLPPLCKDFKDTLRHKTKEFSLESLITRLRIEEEAKKHDKKEEANAIPRKKPTAVLKSDLKSKENKMKRGFNKQNNP
;
A
#
# COMPACT_ATOMS: atom_id res chain seq x y z
N MET A 1 -0.16 18.02 -3.70
CA MET A 1 0.17 16.98 -4.67
C MET A 1 -1.10 16.45 -5.28
N ILE A 2 -1.10 16.32 -6.60
CA ILE A 2 -2.26 15.99 -7.43
C ILE A 2 -2.07 14.57 -7.94
N ASP A 3 -3.12 13.75 -7.88
CA ASP A 3 -3.05 12.31 -8.20
C ASP A 3 -2.71 12.03 -9.69
N ASP A 4 -3.01 12.98 -10.58
CA ASP A 4 -2.80 12.82 -12.03
C ASP A 4 -1.39 13.21 -12.51
N LYS A 5 -0.52 13.69 -11.62
CA LYS A 5 0.81 14.24 -11.97
C LYS A 5 1.91 13.45 -11.27
N SER A 6 2.99 13.12 -11.99
CA SER A 6 4.14 12.40 -11.42
C SER A 6 4.76 13.13 -10.23
N VAL A 7 5.26 12.39 -9.23
CA VAL A 7 5.96 12.93 -8.05
C VAL A 7 7.18 13.75 -8.47
N GLU A 8 7.88 13.34 -9.53
CA GLU A 8 9.03 14.06 -10.05
C GLU A 8 8.66 15.47 -10.52
N ALA A 9 7.64 15.58 -11.37
CA ALA A 9 7.17 16.86 -11.89
C ALA A 9 6.71 17.79 -10.76
N GLN A 10 6.06 17.24 -9.74
CA GLN A 10 5.61 18.00 -8.57
C GLN A 10 6.77 18.41 -7.66
N SER A 11 7.76 17.54 -7.47
CA SER A 11 8.97 17.87 -6.70
C SER A 11 9.74 19.01 -7.34
N HIS A 12 9.79 19.03 -8.68
CA HIS A 12 10.47 20.08 -9.43
C HIS A 12 9.75 21.44 -9.32
N GLU A 13 8.42 21.45 -9.38
CA GLU A 13 7.64 22.67 -9.14
C GLU A 13 7.82 23.22 -7.72
N ILE A 14 7.87 22.33 -6.72
CA ILE A 14 8.12 22.72 -5.33
C ILE A 14 9.53 23.33 -5.19
N GLN A 15 10.55 22.71 -5.76
CA GLN A 15 11.91 23.26 -5.76
C GLN A 15 11.98 24.64 -6.43
N LYS A 16 11.25 24.84 -7.53
CA LYS A 16 11.20 26.14 -8.23
C LYS A 16 10.59 27.23 -7.35
N ILE A 17 9.46 26.94 -6.69
CA ILE A 17 8.80 27.88 -5.77
C ILE A 17 9.71 28.21 -4.58
N VAL A 18 10.34 27.19 -3.98
CA VAL A 18 11.31 27.39 -2.89
C VAL A 18 12.44 28.32 -3.34
N HIS A 19 12.99 28.08 -4.54
CA HIS A 19 14.06 28.91 -5.08
C HIS A 19 13.62 30.35 -5.36
N GLU A 20 12.41 30.56 -5.89
CA GLU A 20 11.82 31.90 -6.08
C GLU A 20 11.70 32.65 -4.75
N ILE A 21 11.17 32.01 -3.70
CA ILE A 21 11.02 32.60 -2.36
C ILE A 21 12.39 32.97 -1.76
N ILE A 22 13.39 32.08 -1.88
CA ILE A 22 14.76 32.35 -1.43
C ILE A 22 15.35 33.53 -2.20
N SER A 23 15.12 33.61 -3.52
CA SER A 23 15.63 34.70 -4.37
C SER A 23 15.02 36.06 -4.04
N GLU A 24 13.81 36.08 -3.48
CA GLU A 24 13.17 37.30 -2.94
C GLU A 24 13.70 37.70 -1.54
N GLY A 25 14.69 36.97 -1.02
CA GLY A 25 15.33 37.27 0.27
C GLY A 25 14.56 36.71 1.48
N MET A 26 13.60 35.80 1.25
CA MET A 26 12.85 35.11 2.29
C MET A 26 13.41 33.69 2.47
N PRO A 27 14.41 33.46 3.35
CA PRO A 27 14.90 32.11 3.58
C PRO A 27 13.79 31.23 4.18
N LEU A 28 13.59 30.05 3.60
CA LEU A 28 12.64 29.06 4.12
C LEU A 28 13.38 28.02 4.94
N ASP A 29 12.90 27.81 6.16
CA ASP A 29 13.39 26.75 7.03
C ASP A 29 13.09 25.36 6.44
N ASP A 30 14.07 24.46 6.49
CA ASP A 30 13.95 23.10 5.95
C ASP A 30 12.80 22.32 6.59
N GLN A 31 12.58 22.49 7.89
CA GLN A 31 11.49 21.82 8.60
C GLN A 31 10.13 22.33 8.13
N PHE A 32 10.02 23.63 7.86
CA PHE A 32 8.82 24.21 7.25
C PHE A 32 8.55 23.58 5.88
N GLN A 33 9.55 23.51 5.01
CA GLN A 33 9.41 22.92 3.68
C GLN A 33 8.99 21.45 3.74
N VAL A 34 9.65 20.64 4.58
CA VAL A 34 9.30 19.23 4.82
C VAL A 34 7.85 19.09 5.26
N THR A 35 7.42 19.90 6.24
CA THR A 35 6.06 19.85 6.79
C THR A 35 5.01 20.19 5.72
N VAL A 36 5.25 21.26 4.94
CA VAL A 36 4.35 21.67 3.86
C VAL A 36 4.24 20.59 2.78
N ILE A 37 5.36 19.97 2.38
CA ILE A 37 5.34 18.90 1.36
C ILE A 37 4.53 17.71 1.86
N ILE A 38 4.76 17.25 3.10
CA ILE A 38 4.00 16.16 3.72
C ILE A 38 2.50 16.50 3.76
N ASP A 39 2.15 17.71 4.19
CA ASP A 39 0.77 18.18 4.24
C ASP A 39 0.10 18.22 2.87
N LYS A 40 0.86 18.54 1.83
CA LYS A 40 0.37 18.58 0.46
C LYS A 40 0.34 17.20 -0.21
N LEU A 41 0.85 16.11 0.36
CA LEU A 41 0.75 14.78 -0.26
C LEU A 41 -0.72 14.39 -0.57
N PRO A 42 -0.98 13.64 -1.66
CA PRO A 42 -2.33 13.31 -2.10
C PRO A 42 -3.03 12.36 -1.12
N PRO A 43 -4.38 12.32 -1.10
CA PRO A 43 -5.15 11.41 -0.26
C PRO A 43 -4.86 9.92 -0.52
N LEU A 44 -4.55 9.54 -1.77
CA LEU A 44 -4.16 8.16 -2.13
C LEU A 44 -2.85 7.69 -1.46
N CYS A 45 -2.12 8.58 -0.82
CA CYS A 45 -0.92 8.28 -0.04
C CYS A 45 -1.14 8.43 1.47
N LYS A 46 -2.38 8.30 1.97
CA LYS A 46 -2.71 8.55 3.39
C LYS A 46 -1.81 7.79 4.38
N ASP A 47 -1.70 6.47 4.28
CA ASP A 47 -0.93 5.68 5.26
C ASP A 47 0.57 6.02 5.22
N PHE A 48 1.09 6.29 4.02
CA PHE A 48 2.46 6.76 3.82
C PHE A 48 2.66 8.17 4.38
N LYS A 49 1.70 9.07 4.18
CA LYS A 49 1.69 10.43 4.73
C LYS A 49 1.68 10.42 6.25
N ASP A 50 0.89 9.53 6.87
CA ASP A 50 0.85 9.38 8.32
C ASP A 50 2.21 8.88 8.86
N THR A 51 2.84 7.93 8.16
CA THR A 51 4.20 7.49 8.46
C THR A 51 5.22 8.64 8.42
N LEU A 52 5.13 9.50 7.40
CA LEU A 52 6.00 10.68 7.28
C LEU A 52 5.71 11.73 8.37
N ARG A 53 4.45 11.92 8.79
CA ARG A 53 4.10 12.81 9.92
C ARG A 53 4.79 12.41 11.21
N HIS A 54 4.82 11.11 11.52
CA HIS A 54 5.46 10.62 12.74
C HIS A 54 6.97 10.86 12.77
N LYS A 55 7.61 10.90 11.60
CA LYS A 55 9.07 11.07 11.45
C LYS A 55 9.45 12.42 10.86
N THR A 56 8.55 13.40 10.88
CA THR A 56 8.72 14.68 10.17
C THR A 56 9.98 15.43 10.59
N LYS A 57 10.43 15.31 11.84
CA LYS A 57 11.66 15.94 12.35
C LYS A 57 12.96 15.19 11.96
N GLU A 58 12.84 13.98 11.42
CA GLU A 58 13.98 13.16 10.99
C GLU A 58 14.35 13.43 9.52
N PHE A 59 13.51 14.16 8.79
CA PHE A 59 13.72 14.43 7.37
C PHE A 59 14.41 15.78 7.15
N SER A 60 15.45 15.75 6.30
CA SER A 60 15.82 16.92 5.50
C SER A 60 14.93 16.96 4.26
N LEU A 61 14.92 18.08 3.55
CA LEU A 61 14.19 18.21 2.29
C LEU A 61 14.63 17.14 1.28
N GLU A 62 15.94 16.92 1.13
CA GLU A 62 16.50 15.94 0.20
C GLU A 62 16.12 14.50 0.56
N SER A 63 16.17 14.14 1.85
CA SER A 63 15.84 12.78 2.28
C SER A 63 14.35 12.50 2.13
N LEU A 64 13.50 13.50 2.35
CA LEU A 64 12.07 13.42 2.05
C LEU A 64 11.84 13.16 0.55
N ILE A 65 12.42 13.96 -0.34
CA ILE A 65 12.26 13.81 -1.80
C ILE A 65 12.67 12.40 -2.25
N THR A 66 13.80 11.90 -1.75
CA THR A 66 14.27 10.54 -2.05
C THR A 66 13.25 9.48 -1.62
N ARG A 67 12.67 9.63 -0.43
CA ARG A 67 11.65 8.71 0.07
C ARG A 67 10.36 8.75 -0.75
N LEU A 68 9.94 9.93 -1.20
CA LEU A 68 8.76 10.10 -2.06
C LEU A 68 8.93 9.35 -3.40
N ARG A 69 10.13 9.42 -4.01
CA ARG A 69 10.43 8.72 -5.27
C ARG A 69 10.37 7.20 -5.12
N ILE A 70 10.95 6.66 -4.04
CA ILE A 70 10.93 5.20 -3.76
C ILE A 70 9.50 4.69 -3.60
N GLU A 71 8.67 5.41 -2.83
CA GLU A 71 7.26 5.06 -2.63
C GLU A 71 6.46 5.09 -3.94
N GLU A 72 6.71 6.10 -4.80
CA GLU A 72 6.05 6.20 -6.10
C GLU A 72 6.37 4.99 -6.99
N GLU A 73 7.64 4.60 -7.07
CA GLU A 73 8.07 3.44 -7.84
C GLU A 73 7.48 2.14 -7.27
N ALA A 74 7.46 1.96 -5.95
CA ALA A 74 6.85 0.80 -5.31
C ALA A 74 5.37 0.64 -5.70
N LYS A 75 4.59 1.74 -5.66
CA LYS A 75 3.19 1.72 -6.08
C LYS A 75 2.98 1.44 -7.56
N LYS A 76 3.93 1.84 -8.43
CA LYS A 76 3.89 1.51 -9.87
C LYS A 76 4.08 0.00 -10.07
N HIS A 77 4.95 -0.63 -9.28
CA HIS A 77 5.18 -2.07 -9.32
C HIS A 77 3.97 -2.88 -8.83
N ASP A 78 3.34 -2.48 -7.72
CA ASP A 78 2.15 -3.17 -7.17
C ASP A 78 0.98 -3.20 -8.18
N LYS A 79 0.73 -2.07 -8.86
CA LYS A 79 -0.31 -1.97 -9.90
C LYS A 79 -0.04 -2.88 -11.10
N LYS A 80 1.24 -3.11 -11.43
CA LYS A 80 1.63 -3.99 -12.52
C LYS A 80 1.50 -5.46 -12.13
N GLU A 81 1.71 -5.82 -10.86
CA GLU A 81 1.49 -7.18 -10.36
C GLU A 81 0.00 -7.51 -10.25
N GLU A 82 -0.84 -6.57 -9.83
CA GLU A 82 -2.31 -6.73 -9.77
C GLU A 82 -2.93 -6.96 -11.16
N ALA A 83 -2.42 -6.29 -12.20
CA ALA A 83 -2.85 -6.51 -13.58
C ALA A 83 -2.41 -7.89 -14.16
N ASN A 84 -1.37 -8.51 -13.58
CA ASN A 84 -0.87 -9.83 -13.99
C ASN A 84 -1.35 -10.97 -13.07
N ALA A 85 -2.12 -10.66 -12.01
CA ALA A 85 -2.72 -11.67 -11.16
C ALA A 85 -3.86 -12.36 -11.92
N ILE A 86 -3.60 -13.59 -12.39
CA ILE A 86 -4.61 -14.50 -12.94
C ILE A 86 -5.83 -14.52 -12.00
N PRO A 87 -7.07 -14.33 -12.49
CA PRO A 87 -8.25 -14.45 -11.65
C PRO A 87 -8.30 -15.86 -11.07
N ARG A 88 -7.97 -16.01 -9.78
CA ARG A 88 -8.23 -17.23 -9.03
C ARG A 88 -9.74 -17.42 -9.05
N LYS A 89 -10.21 -18.28 -9.96
CA LYS A 89 -11.60 -18.72 -10.03
C LYS A 89 -11.99 -19.21 -8.64
N LYS A 90 -12.99 -18.56 -8.05
CA LYS A 90 -13.69 -19.04 -6.86
C LYS A 90 -14.13 -20.48 -7.12
N PRO A 91 -13.93 -21.45 -6.20
CA PRO A 91 -14.57 -22.74 -6.35
C PRO A 91 -16.07 -22.51 -6.14
N THR A 92 -16.84 -22.54 -7.23
CA THR A 92 -18.29 -22.58 -7.18
C THR A 92 -18.67 -23.86 -6.43
N ALA A 93 -19.21 -23.72 -5.23
CA ALA A 93 -19.83 -24.82 -4.50
C ALA A 93 -21.10 -25.24 -5.26
N VAL A 94 -20.94 -26.11 -6.26
CA VAL A 94 -22.05 -26.85 -6.87
C VAL A 94 -22.15 -28.18 -6.12
N LEU A 95 -23.08 -28.22 -5.17
CA LEU A 95 -23.67 -29.45 -4.69
C LEU A 95 -24.26 -30.21 -5.88
N LYS A 96 -23.75 -31.42 -6.11
CA LYS A 96 -24.49 -32.66 -6.40
C LYS A 96 -23.51 -33.70 -6.94
N SER A 97 -23.24 -34.71 -6.11
CA SER A 97 -22.72 -36.00 -6.60
C SER A 97 -23.68 -37.09 -6.16
N ASP A 98 -24.66 -37.35 -7.02
CA ASP A 98 -25.36 -38.63 -7.09
C ASP A 98 -24.36 -39.70 -7.56
N LEU A 99 -23.84 -40.50 -6.62
CA LEU A 99 -23.24 -41.79 -6.95
C LEU A 99 -23.70 -42.82 -5.92
N LYS A 100 -24.70 -43.60 -6.35
CA LYS A 100 -25.04 -44.91 -5.76
C LYS A 100 -23.77 -45.76 -5.66
N SER A 101 -23.46 -46.25 -4.47
CA SER A 101 -22.64 -47.45 -4.30
C SER A 101 -23.23 -48.30 -3.19
N LYS A 102 -23.20 -49.60 -3.47
CA LYS A 102 -24.01 -50.68 -2.90
C LYS A 102 -23.72 -50.96 -1.42
N GLU A 103 -24.81 -51.32 -0.75
CA GLU A 103 -24.88 -52.08 0.48
C GLU A 103 -23.91 -53.28 0.49
N ASN A 104 -23.09 -53.38 1.54
CA ASN A 104 -22.58 -54.67 2.00
C ASN A 104 -22.56 -54.69 3.53
N LYS A 105 -23.38 -55.57 4.10
CA LYS A 105 -23.50 -55.84 5.52
C LYS A 105 -22.37 -56.77 5.97
N MET A 106 -21.63 -56.38 7.01
CA MET A 106 -20.98 -57.34 7.90
C MET A 106 -21.12 -56.83 9.34
N LYS A 107 -21.85 -57.60 10.15
CA LYS A 107 -22.12 -57.34 11.57
C LYS A 107 -20.91 -57.70 12.45
N ARG A 108 -20.93 -57.14 13.67
CA ARG A 108 -20.22 -57.49 14.92
C ARG A 108 -18.91 -56.72 15.13
N GLY A 109 -18.65 -56.09 16.27
CA GLY A 109 -19.35 -56.12 17.55
C GLY A 109 -18.88 -54.99 18.48
N PHE A 110 -19.68 -54.78 19.52
CA PHE A 110 -19.46 -53.84 20.61
C PHE A 110 -18.11 -54.06 21.32
N ASN A 111 -17.38 -52.99 21.65
CA ASN A 111 -17.05 -52.80 23.05
C ASN A 111 -16.81 -51.34 23.43
N LYS A 112 -17.31 -51.04 24.61
CA LYS A 112 -17.38 -49.79 25.35
C LYS A 112 -16.08 -49.64 26.15
N GLN A 113 -15.55 -48.43 26.32
CA GLN A 113 -15.13 -47.91 27.62
C GLN A 113 -14.63 -46.46 27.55
N ASN A 114 -15.13 -45.69 28.50
CA ASN A 114 -14.87 -44.28 28.76
C ASN A 114 -13.75 -44.14 29.82
N ASN A 115 -12.90 -43.12 29.65
CA ASN A 115 -12.25 -42.24 30.66
C ASN A 115 -11.32 -42.85 31.74
N PRO A 116 -10.52 -42.04 32.48
CA PRO A 116 -10.43 -40.56 32.58
C PRO A 116 -9.31 -39.88 31.80
#